data_AF-A0A3B8JZZ9-F1
#
_entry.id   AF-A0A3B8JZZ9-F1
#
_cell.length_a   1.000
_cell.length_b   1.000
_cell.length_c   1.000
_cell.angle_alpha   90.00
_cell.angle_beta   90.00
_cell.angle_gamma   90.00
#
_symmetry.space_group_name_H-M   'P 1'
#
loop_
_entity.id
_entity.type
_entity.pdbx_description
1 polymer ?
#
loop_
_entity_poly.entity_id
_entity_poly.type
_entity_poly.pdbx_seq_one_letter_code
_entity_poly.pdbx_strand_id
1 'polypeptide(L)'
;MAKRKTATRPRRRERKNIEHGVAHIKSSFNNTVITITDLQGNNIAWSSAGTVGFKGSRKSTPFAAQLAAEAAARTAMEHGMRQVEV
;
A
#
# COMPACT_ATOMS: atom_id res chain seq x y z
N MET A 1 1.35 45.02 -0.23
CA MET A 1 2.28 43.99 -0.75
C MET A 1 2.05 42.69 0.01
N ALA A 2 1.40 41.67 -0.58
CA ALA A 2 1.17 40.38 0.07
C ALA A 2 2.13 39.33 -0.50
N LYS A 3 3.05 38.83 0.33
CA LYS A 3 4.02 37.79 -0.03
C LYS A 3 3.29 36.48 -0.33
N ARG A 4 3.33 36.05 -1.60
CA ARG A 4 2.84 34.75 -2.08
C ARG A 4 3.66 33.64 -1.40
N LYS A 5 3.02 32.78 -0.62
CA LYS A 5 3.64 31.55 -0.10
C LYS A 5 3.95 30.62 -1.27
N THR A 6 5.23 30.42 -1.55
CA THR A 6 5.73 29.45 -2.53
C THR A 6 5.34 28.05 -2.07
N ALA A 7 4.47 27.39 -2.85
CA ALA A 7 4.11 26.00 -2.61
C ALA A 7 5.37 25.13 -2.71
N THR A 8 5.77 24.52 -1.60
CA THR A 8 6.85 23.54 -1.52
C THR A 8 6.49 22.39 -2.45
N ARG A 9 7.23 22.24 -3.55
CA ARG A 9 7.08 21.10 -4.47
C ARG A 9 7.18 19.80 -3.66
N PRO A 10 6.21 18.88 -3.75
CA PRO A 10 6.33 17.60 -3.06
C PRO A 10 7.59 16.92 -3.60
N ARG A 11 8.53 16.61 -2.70
CA ARG A 11 9.73 15.84 -3.04
C ARG A 11 9.25 14.55 -3.71
N ARG A 12 9.61 14.37 -4.98
CA ARG A 12 9.33 13.17 -5.75
C ARG A 12 9.95 12.01 -4.96
N ARG A 13 9.10 11.18 -4.35
CA ARG A 13 9.53 10.02 -3.56
C ARG A 13 10.44 9.20 -4.47
N GLU A 14 11.72 9.11 -4.10
CA GLU A 14 12.70 8.37 -4.88
C GLU A 14 12.15 6.96 -5.11
N ARG A 15 12.10 6.55 -6.39
CA ARG A 15 11.77 5.18 -6.75
C ARG A 15 12.96 4.33 -6.34
N LYS A 16 13.01 3.95 -5.06
CA LYS A 16 13.94 2.95 -4.56
C LYS A 16 13.51 1.63 -5.19
N ASN A 17 14.42 1.02 -5.95
CA ASN A 17 14.22 -0.31 -6.50
C ASN A 17 14.50 -1.30 -5.38
N ILE A 18 13.45 -1.75 -4.69
CA ILE A 18 13.57 -2.60 -3.50
C ILE A 18 13.20 -4.02 -3.94
N GLU A 19 14.17 -4.94 -3.96
CA GLU A 19 13.97 -6.29 -4.51
C GLU A 19 13.26 -7.23 -3.53
N HIS A 20 13.54 -7.06 -2.23
CA HIS A 20 13.02 -7.87 -1.14
C HIS A 20 12.25 -7.00 -0.13
N GLY A 21 11.11 -7.50 0.35
CA GLY A 21 10.28 -6.80 1.33
C GLY A 21 9.51 -7.73 2.26
N VAL A 22 8.70 -7.14 3.13
CA VAL A 22 7.82 -7.85 4.08
C VAL A 22 6.37 -7.40 3.86
N ALA A 23 5.44 -8.32 3.88
CA ALA A 23 4.02 -8.11 3.62
C ALA A 23 3.21 -8.31 4.91
N HIS A 24 2.92 -7.21 5.58
CA HIS A 24 2.08 -7.21 6.78
C HIS A 24 0.59 -7.30 6.42
N ILE A 25 -0.04 -8.41 6.81
CA ILE A 25 -1.47 -8.65 6.59
C ILE A 25 -2.23 -8.48 7.91
N LYS A 26 -3.01 -7.41 8.01
CA LYS A 26 -3.94 -7.20 9.12
C LYS A 26 -5.34 -7.63 8.68
N SER A 27 -5.70 -8.87 9.01
CA SER A 27 -7.04 -9.41 8.81
C SER A 27 -7.90 -9.19 10.05
N SER A 28 -9.06 -8.57 9.88
CA SER A 28 -10.06 -8.38 10.94
C SER A 28 -11.45 -8.68 10.40
N PHE A 29 -12.41 -8.91 11.28
CA PHE A 29 -13.81 -9.20 10.90
C PHE A 29 -14.48 -8.12 10.04
N ASN A 30 -13.93 -6.91 10.00
CA ASN A 30 -14.54 -5.76 9.31
C ASN A 30 -13.72 -5.27 8.10
N ASN A 31 -12.46 -5.69 7.99
CA ASN A 31 -11.54 -5.20 6.96
C ASN A 31 -10.27 -6.05 6.91
N THR A 32 -9.70 -6.18 5.72
CA THR A 32 -8.33 -6.66 5.50
C THR A 32 -7.48 -5.53 4.96
N VAL A 33 -6.38 -5.23 5.65
CA VAL A 33 -5.40 -4.22 5.24
C VAL A 33 -4.08 -4.92 5.01
N ILE A 34 -3.48 -4.68 3.85
CA ILE A 34 -2.23 -5.30 3.41
C ILE A 34 -1.24 -4.19 3.17
N THR A 35 -0.12 -4.26 3.85
CA THR A 35 0.95 -3.26 3.79
C THR A 35 2.24 -3.97 3.43
N ILE A 36 2.92 -3.50 2.40
CA ILE A 36 4.19 -4.05 1.95
C ILE A 36 5.27 -3.03 2.28
N THR A 37 6.25 -3.48 3.07
CA THR A 37 7.36 -2.68 3.56
C THR A 37 8.69 -3.20 3.02
N ASP A 38 9.73 -2.37 3.11
CA ASP A 38 11.10 -2.89 3.01
C ASP A 38 11.50 -3.65 4.29
N LEU A 39 12.69 -4.24 4.26
CA LEU A 39 13.32 -4.88 5.42
C LEU A 39 13.59 -3.92 6.59
N GLN A 40 13.54 -2.60 6.35
CA GLN A 40 13.73 -1.57 7.37
C GLN A 40 12.39 -1.10 7.97
N GLY A 41 11.26 -1.65 7.51
CA GLY A 41 9.91 -1.27 7.97
C GLY A 41 9.32 -0.03 7.30
N ASN A 42 9.95 0.52 6.25
CA ASN A 42 9.39 1.64 5.49
C ASN A 42 8.25 1.14 4.59
N ASN A 43 7.08 1.77 4.70
CA ASN A 43 5.93 1.45 3.85
C ASN A 43 6.16 1.84 2.39
N ILE A 44 6.16 0.85 1.50
CA ILE A 44 6.31 1.03 0.06
C ILE A 44 4.93 1.17 -0.56
N ALA A 45 4.05 0.20 -0.29
CA ALA A 45 2.72 0.13 -0.84
C ALA A 45 1.74 -0.40 0.20
N TRP A 46 0.50 0.08 0.16
CA TRP A 46 -0.56 -0.43 1.01
C TRP A 46 -1.88 -0.42 0.26
N SER A 47 -2.73 -1.39 0.58
CA SER A 47 -4.10 -1.44 0.10
C SER A 47 -5.00 -2.07 1.15
N SER A 48 -6.29 -1.85 1.01
CA SER A 48 -7.30 -2.44 1.89
C SER A 48 -8.55 -2.76 1.10
N ALA A 49 -9.43 -3.58 1.66
CA ALA A 49 -10.73 -3.86 1.05
C ALA A 49 -11.55 -2.57 0.82
N GLY A 50 -11.35 -1.52 1.63
CA GLY A 50 -11.94 -0.20 1.41
C GLY A 50 -11.33 0.55 0.21
N THR A 51 -10.01 0.42 0.01
CA THR A 51 -9.27 1.10 -1.06
C THR A 51 -9.65 0.57 -2.45
N VAL A 52 -9.94 -0.73 -2.57
CA VAL A 52 -10.46 -1.34 -3.81
C VAL A 52 -11.96 -1.09 -4.04
N GLY A 53 -12.62 -0.30 -3.20
CA GLY A 53 -13.99 0.18 -3.41
C GLY A 53 -15.09 -0.64 -2.73
N PHE A 54 -14.76 -1.66 -1.94
CA PHE A 54 -15.78 -2.36 -1.14
C PHE A 54 -16.23 -1.49 0.04
N LYS A 55 -17.54 -1.47 0.26
CA LYS A 55 -18.20 -0.70 1.32
C LYS A 55 -19.05 -1.62 2.20
N GLY A 56 -19.22 -1.22 3.46
CA GLY A 56 -20.05 -1.94 4.44
C GLY A 56 -19.52 -3.35 4.74
N SER A 57 -20.44 -4.30 4.89
CA SER A 57 -20.17 -5.72 5.17
C SER A 57 -19.39 -6.43 4.08
N ARG A 58 -19.35 -5.91 2.84
CA ARG A 58 -18.59 -6.53 1.76
C ARG A 58 -17.07 -6.47 1.95
N LYS A 59 -16.58 -5.59 2.84
CA LYS A 59 -15.15 -5.46 3.17
C LYS A 59 -14.55 -6.65 3.92
N SER A 60 -15.37 -7.46 4.58
CA SER A 60 -14.94 -8.62 5.34
C SER A 60 -14.89 -9.91 4.52
N THR A 61 -15.25 -9.83 3.23
CA THR A 61 -15.27 -10.99 2.35
C THR A 61 -13.85 -11.38 1.93
N PRO A 62 -13.57 -12.69 1.75
CA PRO A 62 -12.27 -13.14 1.27
C PRO A 62 -11.96 -12.61 -0.14
N PHE A 63 -12.99 -12.38 -0.96
CA PHE A 63 -12.84 -11.77 -2.28
C PHE A 63 -12.31 -10.34 -2.23
N ALA A 64 -12.80 -9.53 -1.28
CA ALA A 64 -12.29 -8.18 -1.09
C ALA A 64 -10.83 -8.18 -0.58
N ALA A 65 -10.46 -9.15 0.25
CA ALA A 65 -9.07 -9.33 0.69
C ALA A 65 -8.14 -9.70 -0.47
N GLN A 66 -8.58 -10.59 -1.36
CA GLN A 66 -7.81 -10.98 -2.56
C GLN A 66 -7.55 -9.78 -3.48
N LEU A 67 -8.58 -8.99 -3.77
CA LEU A 67 -8.44 -7.78 -4.59
C LEU A 67 -7.54 -6.73 -3.92
N ALA A 68 -7.64 -6.57 -2.61
CA ALA A 68 -6.73 -5.71 -1.86
C ALA A 68 -5.27 -6.19 -1.95
N ALA A 69 -5.04 -7.51 -1.87
CA ALA A 69 -3.72 -8.11 -1.99
C ALA A 69 -3.13 -7.87 -3.38
N GLU A 70 -3.92 -8.09 -4.42
CA GLU A 70 -3.50 -7.86 -5.81
C GLU A 70 -3.14 -6.39 -6.06
N ALA A 71 -3.95 -5.44 -5.56
CA ALA A 71 -3.68 -4.02 -5.68
C ALA A 71 -2.39 -3.59 -4.96
N ALA A 72 -2.16 -4.11 -3.74
CA ALA A 72 -0.91 -3.87 -3.01
C ALA A 72 0.29 -4.49 -3.73
N ALA A 73 0.17 -5.72 -4.22
CA ALA A 73 1.23 -6.41 -4.95
C ALA A 73 1.58 -5.69 -6.26
N ARG A 74 0.59 -5.21 -7.02
CA ARG A 74 0.81 -4.48 -8.27
C ARG A 74 1.63 -3.21 -8.05
N THR A 75 1.24 -2.42 -7.05
CA THR A 75 1.97 -1.20 -6.69
C THR A 75 3.36 -1.52 -6.13
N ALA A 76 3.54 -2.59 -5.37
CA ALA A 76 4.85 -3.07 -4.94
C ALA A 76 5.75 -3.51 -6.12
N MET A 77 5.22 -4.22 -7.12
CA MET A 77 5.97 -4.62 -8.32
C MET A 77 6.42 -3.42 -9.15
N GLU A 78 5.61 -2.35 -9.23
CA GLU A 78 6.02 -1.08 -9.86
C GLU A 78 7.22 -0.41 -9.15
N HIS A 79 7.43 -0.72 -7.87
CA HIS A 79 8.57 -0.29 -7.07
C HIS A 79 9.77 -1.27 -7.12
N GLY A 80 9.70 -2.31 -7.95
CA GLY A 80 10.79 -3.25 -8.18
C GLY A 80 10.83 -4.45 -7.24
N MET A 81 9.81 -4.66 -6.40
CA MET A 81 9.73 -5.83 -5.53
C MET A 81 9.54 -7.12 -6.31
N ARG A 82 10.37 -8.12 -5.99
CA ARG A 82 10.34 -9.47 -6.58
C ARG A 82 10.00 -10.54 -5.56
N GLN A 83 10.47 -10.39 -4.33
CA GLN A 83 10.20 -11.33 -3.25
C GLN A 83 9.67 -10.60 -2.04
N VAL A 84 8.68 -11.20 -1.39
CA VAL A 84 8.10 -10.73 -0.14
C VAL A 84 7.98 -11.88 0.82
N GLU A 85 8.36 -11.64 2.07
CA GLU A 85 8.02 -12.50 3.20
C GLU A 85 6.71 -11.99 3.83
N VAL A 86 5.88 -12.87 4.39
CA VAL A 86 4.56 -12.49 4.95
C VAL A 86 4.61 -12.53 6.47
#